data_AF-A0A920M522-F1
#
_entry.id   AF-A0A920M522-F1
#
_cell.length_a   1.000
_cell.length_b   1.000
_cell.length_c   1.000
_cell.angle_alpha   90.00
_cell.angle_beta   90.00
_cell.angle_gamma   90.00
#
_symmetry.space_group_name_H-M   'P 1'
#
loop_
_entity.id
_entity.type
_entity.pdbx_description
1 polymer ?
#
loop_
_entity_poly.entity_id
_entity_poly.type
_entity_poly.pdbx_seq_one_letter_code
_entity_poly.pdbx_strand_id
1 'polypeptide(L)' 'MKINGIIGKKLGMSLIYDDSGNMLPVTLVQAGPCTVTQVKTFG' A
#
# COMPACT_ATOMS: atom_id res chain seq x y z
N MET A 1 -0.23 2.02 20.71
CA MET A 1 -0.63 2.38 19.33
C MET A 1 -0.27 1.21 18.42
N LYS A 2 -1.24 0.59 17.73
CA LYS A 2 -0.99 -0.55 16.83
C LYS A 2 -0.88 -0.03 15.40
N ILE A 3 0.27 -0.26 14.76
CA ILE A 3 0.48 0.10 13.34
C ILE A 3 0.04 -1.10 12.49
N ASN A 4 -0.92 -0.90 11.60
CA ASN A 4 -1.30 -1.89 10.60
C ASN A 4 -0.51 -1.62 9.32
N GLY A 5 0.25 -2.60 8.84
CA GLY A 5 1.04 -2.50 7.61
C GLY A 5 0.90 -3.75 6.74
N ILE A 6 1.16 -3.61 5.45
CA ILE A 6 1.19 -4.71 4.46
C ILE A 6 2.39 -4.54 3.53
N ILE A 7 2.93 -5.66 3.05
CA ILE A 7 4.01 -5.66 2.07
C ILE A 7 3.41 -5.41 0.68
N GLY A 8 4.00 -4.48 -0.07
CA GLY A 8 3.59 -4.16 -1.43
C GLY A 8 4.76 -4.15 -2.40
N LYS A 9 4.49 -4.50 -3.66
CA LYS A 9 5.43 -4.36 -4.78
C LYS A 9 5.10 -3.08 -5.55
N LYS A 10 6.10 -2.22 -5.77
CA LYS A 10 5.98 -1.09 -6.69
C LYS A 10 5.80 -1.62 -8.11
N LEU A 11 4.69 -1.28 -8.76
CA LEU A 11 4.39 -1.66 -10.14
C LEU A 11 4.75 -0.55 -11.13
N GLY A 12 4.58 0.72 -10.72
CA GLY A 12 4.81 1.85 -11.60
C GLY A 12 4.07 3.09 -11.14
N MET A 13 3.83 4.00 -12.08
CA MET A 13 3.13 5.25 -11.86
C MET A 13 2.02 5.41 -12.90
N SER A 14 0.94 6.07 -12.50
CA SER A 14 -0.18 6.44 -13.36
C SER A 14 -0.75 7.77 -12.88
N LEU A 15 -1.89 8.18 -13.42
CA LEU A 15 -2.66 9.34 -12.97
C LEU A 15 -4.14 8.96 -12.83
N ILE A 16 -4.85 9.68 -11.96
CA ILE A 16 -6.31 9.65 -11.84
C ILE A 16 -6.84 11.08 -11.84
N TYR A 17 -8.13 11.25 -12.09
CA TYR A 17 -8.81 12.52 -11.95
C TYR A 17 -9.70 12.50 -10.70
N ASP A 18 -9.71 13.59 -9.94
CA ASP A 18 -10.68 13.77 -8.85
C ASP A 18 -12.03 14.30 -9.35
N ASP A 19 -13.00 14.43 -8.46
CA ASP A 19 -14.36 14.91 -8.79
C ASP A 19 -14.40 16.36 -9.29
N SER A 20 -13.34 17.14 -9.03
CA SER A 20 -13.18 18.52 -9.52
C SER A 20 -12.43 18.59 -10.86
N GLY A 21 -12.05 17.45 -11.43
CA GLY A 21 -11.32 17.36 -12.69
C GLY A 21 -9.81 17.59 -12.59
N ASN A 22 -9.23 17.62 -11.37
CA ASN A 22 -7.78 17.78 -11.21
C ASN A 22 -7.06 16.46 -11.49
N MET A 23 -5.92 16.54 -12.18
CA MET A 23 -5.04 15.39 -12.43
C MET A 23 -4.14 15.13 -11.23
N LEU A 24 -4.24 13.93 -10.66
CA LEU A 24 -3.45 13.48 -9.52
C LEU A 24 -2.50 12.35 -9.92
N PRO A 25 -1.16 12.53 -9.79
CA PRO A 25 -0.20 11.46 -10.04
C PRO A 25 -0.25 10.43 -8.90
N VAL A 26 -0.23 9.14 -9.26
CA VAL A 26 -0.34 8.03 -8.30
C VAL A 26 0.73 6.97 -8.55
N THR A 27 1.15 6.29 -7.49
CA THR A 27 2.01 5.10 -7.57
C THR A 27 1.17 3.85 -7.46
N LEU A 28 1.32 2.93 -8.40
CA LEU A 28 0.65 1.64 -8.38
C LEU A 28 1.44 0.67 -7.47
N VAL A 29 0.77 0.17 -6.43
CA VAL A 29 1.32 -0.81 -5.48
C VAL A 29 0.42 -2.03 -5.45
N GLN A 30 0.96 -3.19 -5.82
CA GLN A 30 0.28 -4.47 -5.59
C GLN A 30 0.59 -4.96 -4.19
N ALA A 31 -0.43 -5.12 -3.36
CA ALA A 31 -0.31 -5.67 -2.02
C ALA A 31 -1.15 -6.94 -1.88
N GLY A 32 -0.59 -7.94 -1.20
CA GLY A 32 -1.31 -9.17 -0.84
C GLY A 32 -1.42 -10.24 -1.93
N PRO A 33 -1.76 -11.49 -1.53
CA PRO A 33 -1.86 -11.97 -0.15
C PRO A 33 -0.50 -12.03 0.55
N CYS A 34 -0.42 -11.53 1.79
CA CYS A 34 0.82 -11.50 2.59
C CYS A 34 0.68 -12.35 3.85
N THR A 35 1.13 -13.61 3.78
CA THR A 35 1.09 -14.54 4.92
C THR A 35 2.03 -14.10 6.04
N VAL A 36 1.54 -14.08 7.27
CA VAL A 36 2.35 -13.81 8.46
C VAL A 36 3.25 -15.02 8.75
N THR A 37 4.56 -14.81 8.79
CA THR A 37 5.54 -15.87 9.07
C THR A 37 5.93 -15.94 10.54
N GLN A 38 5.92 -14.82 11.25
CA GLN A 38 6.31 -14.74 12.66
C GLN A 38 5.56 -13.64 13.39
N VAL A 39 5.12 -13.93 14.62
CA VAL A 39 4.65 -12.95 15.59
C VAL A 39 5.73 -12.79 16.66
N LYS A 40 6.26 -11.59 16.84
CA LYS A 40 7.22 -11.28 17.92
C LYS A 40 6.45 -10.88 19.18
N THR A 41 6.75 -11.53 20.30
CA THR A 41 6.26 -11.16 21.64
C THR A 41 7.34 -10.40 22.41
N PHE A 42 6.94 -9.65 23.43
CA PHE A 42 7.91 -9.15 24.42
C PHE A 42 8.41 -10.34 25.24
N GLY A 43 9.70 -10.34 25.56
CA GLY A 43 10.28 -11.31 26.51
C GLY A 43 9.80 -11.05 27.93
#